data_AF-A0A0T7BZ57-F1
#
_entry.id   AF-A0A0T7BZ57-F1
#
_cell.length_a   1.000
_cell.length_b   1.000
_cell.length_c   1.000
_cell.angle_alpha   90.00
_cell.angle_beta   90.00
_cell.angle_gamma   90.00
#
_symmetry.space_group_name_H-M   'P 1'
#
loop_
_entity.id
_entity.type
_entity.pdbx_description
1 polymer ?
#
loop_
_entity_poly.entity_id
_entity_poly.type
_entity_poly.pdbx_seq_one_letter_code
_entity_poly.pdbx_strand_id
1 'polypeptide(L)'
;MWANKYPKLAKLSSKFQTNLPFLLACSIFLITISLGSPTLLFCLLFGSLIITILQQIRWQAQLPKKYILPLQILAIAVILTAFWLDYFAAPAQAQFFKKAEDFFTTSLSQGTTNSSGSQTAISLIFNILRAIYLLYIAVSLVGVINAVRKDEDWQTVARTPLLVVIAVTIADVLTGFIIGDSSK
;
A
#
# COMPACT_ATOMS: atom_id res chain seq x y z
N MET A 1 -30.81 43.20 -3.79
CA MET A 1 -30.50 43.74 -5.13
C MET A 1 -29.00 43.61 -5.53
N TRP A 2 -28.29 42.54 -5.09
CA TRP A 2 -26.83 42.37 -5.35
C TRP A 2 -26.46 41.10 -6.14
N ALA A 3 -27.39 40.17 -6.33
CA ALA A 3 -27.10 38.85 -6.94
C ALA A 3 -26.97 38.87 -8.48
N ASN A 4 -27.34 39.97 -9.15
CA ASN A 4 -27.45 39.99 -10.61
C ASN A 4 -26.18 40.46 -11.34
N LYS A 5 -25.11 40.78 -10.61
CA LYS A 5 -23.89 41.36 -11.22
C LYS A 5 -22.93 40.30 -11.77
N TYR A 6 -22.95 39.06 -11.26
CA TYR A 6 -22.02 38.00 -11.69
C TYR A 6 -22.66 36.58 -11.59
N PRO A 7 -23.47 36.16 -12.57
CA PRO A 7 -24.22 34.89 -12.51
C PRO A 7 -23.32 33.64 -12.45
N LYS A 8 -22.07 33.73 -12.93
CA LYS A 8 -21.09 32.64 -12.86
C LYS A 8 -20.57 32.38 -11.45
N LEU A 9 -20.43 33.43 -10.62
CA LEU A 9 -19.94 33.31 -9.24
C LEU A 9 -21.02 32.72 -8.32
N ALA A 10 -22.28 33.10 -8.51
CA ALA A 10 -23.41 32.53 -7.78
C ALA A 10 -23.59 31.04 -8.06
N LYS A 11 -23.40 30.61 -9.32
CA LYS A 11 -23.46 29.19 -9.73
C LYS A 11 -22.28 28.36 -9.22
N LEU A 12 -21.13 28.99 -8.99
CA LEU A 12 -19.95 28.34 -8.41
C LEU A 12 -20.09 28.21 -6.89
N SER A 13 -20.60 29.26 -6.23
CA SER A 13 -20.92 29.28 -4.80
C SER A 13 -21.93 28.20 -4.41
N SER A 14 -23.00 28.03 -5.20
CA SER A 14 -24.01 27.02 -4.93
C SER A 14 -23.48 25.60 -5.09
N LYS A 15 -22.70 25.32 -6.16
CA LYS A 15 -22.01 24.04 -6.33
C LYS A 15 -21.01 23.74 -5.21
N PHE A 16 -20.33 24.76 -4.69
CA PHE A 16 -19.38 24.61 -3.59
C PHE A 16 -20.10 24.26 -2.27
N GLN A 17 -21.24 24.88 -1.99
CA GLN A 17 -22.09 24.56 -0.83
C GLN A 17 -22.67 23.14 -0.88
N THR A 18 -23.05 22.64 -2.06
CA THR A 18 -23.60 21.28 -2.21
C THR A 18 -22.55 20.19 -1.96
N ASN A 19 -21.28 20.43 -2.34
CA ASN A 19 -20.18 19.47 -2.18
C ASN A 19 -19.44 19.62 -0.84
N LEU A 20 -19.74 20.66 -0.06
CA LEU A 20 -19.14 20.96 1.24
C LEU A 20 -19.24 19.81 2.25
N PRO A 21 -20.40 19.15 2.44
CA PRO A 21 -20.50 18.04 3.41
C PRO A 21 -19.70 16.81 2.98
N PHE A 22 -19.59 16.53 1.67
CA PHE A 22 -18.79 15.43 1.14
C PHE A 22 -17.29 15.69 1.32
N LEU A 23 -16.84 16.93 1.06
CA LEU A 23 -15.45 17.36 1.29
C LEU A 23 -15.07 17.33 2.78
N LEU A 24 -15.97 17.74 3.67
CA LEU A 24 -15.76 17.66 5.11
C LEU A 24 -15.69 16.22 5.60
N ALA A 25 -16.58 15.34 5.14
CA ALA A 25 -16.54 13.92 5.48
C ALA A 25 -15.24 13.26 5.00
N CYS A 26 -14.78 13.59 3.78
CA CYS A 26 -13.53 13.07 3.22
C CYS A 26 -12.31 13.60 4.00
N SER A 27 -12.33 14.88 4.39
CA SER A 27 -11.28 15.48 5.24
C SER A 27 -11.21 14.82 6.62
N ILE A 28 -12.36 14.63 7.28
CA ILE A 28 -12.44 13.98 8.60
C ILE A 28 -11.96 12.53 8.52
N PHE A 29 -12.35 11.80 7.47
CA PHE A 29 -11.91 10.42 7.24
C PHE A 29 -10.40 10.32 6.99
N LEU A 30 -9.83 11.26 6.23
CA LEU A 30 -8.38 11.32 6.02
C LEU A 30 -7.63 11.70 7.30
N ILE A 31 -8.18 12.60 8.12
CA ILE A 31 -7.60 12.98 9.42
C ILE A 31 -7.63 11.82 10.41
N THR A 32 -8.73 11.06 10.49
CA THR A 32 -8.84 9.91 11.40
C THR A 32 -7.89 8.78 11.02
N ILE A 33 -7.72 8.49 9.73
CA ILE A 33 -6.74 7.50 9.25
C ILE A 33 -5.30 8.02 9.46
N SER A 34 -5.07 9.31 9.25
CA SER A 34 -3.74 9.94 9.45
C SER A 34 -3.31 9.98 10.92
N LEU A 35 -4.24 9.99 11.88
CA LEU A 35 -3.91 9.93 13.30
C LEU A 35 -3.38 8.55 13.73
N GLY A 36 -3.71 7.50 12.97
CA GLY A 36 -3.28 6.13 13.24
C GLY A 36 -1.89 5.78 12.71
N SER A 37 -1.29 6.57 11.80
CA SER A 37 0.05 6.29 11.28
C SER A 37 0.84 7.54 10.84
N PRO A 38 2.10 7.72 11.31
CA PRO A 38 2.91 8.92 11.01
C PRO A 38 3.34 9.03 9.54
N THR A 39 3.34 7.92 8.80
CA THR A 39 3.70 7.86 7.37
C THR A 39 2.66 8.53 6.47
N LEU A 40 1.37 8.43 6.82
CA LEU A 40 0.28 9.11 6.10
C LEU A 40 0.35 10.63 6.20
N LEU A 41 0.75 11.14 7.35
CA LEU A 41 0.93 12.57 7.58
C LEU A 41 2.02 13.12 6.64
N PHE A 42 3.14 12.40 6.53
CA PHE A 42 4.21 12.72 5.59
C PHE A 42 3.72 12.66 4.13
N CYS A 43 2.94 11.64 3.77
CA CYS A 43 2.36 11.51 2.43
C CYS A 43 1.38 12.65 2.08
N LEU A 44 0.54 13.09 3.02
CA LEU A 44 -0.37 14.21 2.83
C LEU A 44 0.38 15.54 2.70
N LEU A 45 1.43 15.75 3.48
CA LEU A 45 2.27 16.94 3.41
C LEU A 45 3.04 17.01 2.08
N PHE A 46 3.68 15.91 1.66
CA PHE A 46 4.39 15.86 0.39
C PHE A 46 3.44 15.91 -0.81
N GLY A 47 2.30 15.22 -0.74
CA GLY A 47 1.28 15.25 -1.78
C GLY A 47 0.68 16.64 -1.96
N SER A 48 0.37 17.34 -0.87
CA SER A 48 -0.13 18.72 -0.94
C SER A 48 0.93 19.72 -1.41
N LEU A 49 2.22 19.51 -1.07
CA LEU A 49 3.34 20.27 -1.63
C LEU A 49 3.48 20.08 -3.14
N ILE A 50 3.40 18.83 -3.63
CA ILE A 50 3.48 18.54 -5.06
C ILE A 50 2.31 19.17 -5.81
N ILE A 51 1.09 19.11 -5.26
CA ILE A 51 -0.10 19.74 -5.85
C ILE A 51 0.05 21.26 -5.88
N THR A 52 0.57 21.89 -4.82
CA THR A 52 0.78 23.35 -4.78
C THR A 52 1.89 23.79 -5.73
N ILE A 53 2.98 23.03 -5.85
CA ILE A 53 4.06 23.29 -6.82
C ILE A 53 3.55 23.18 -8.27
N LEU A 54 2.81 22.11 -8.61
CA LEU A 54 2.16 21.97 -9.92
C LEU A 54 1.18 23.10 -10.23
N GLN A 55 0.46 23.56 -9.21
CA GLN A 55 -0.47 24.69 -9.29
C GLN A 55 0.24 26.03 -9.48
N GLN A 56 1.43 26.20 -8.90
CA GLN A 56 2.26 27.40 -9.04
C GLN A 56 2.95 27.43 -10.41
N ILE A 57 3.45 26.29 -10.90
CA ILE A 57 3.97 26.12 -12.27
C ILE A 57 2.86 26.39 -13.30
N ARG A 58 1.63 25.94 -13.04
CA ARG A 58 0.45 26.27 -13.87
C ARG A 58 0.22 27.77 -13.99
N TRP A 59 0.37 28.52 -12.90
CA TRP A 59 0.19 29.97 -12.88
C TRP A 59 1.28 30.68 -13.69
N GLN A 60 2.51 30.18 -13.64
CA GLN A 60 3.66 30.72 -14.36
C GLN A 60 3.67 30.36 -15.85
N ALA A 61 3.24 29.14 -16.22
CA ALA A 61 3.42 28.60 -17.57
C ALA A 61 2.21 28.79 -18.52
N GLN A 62 1.12 29.44 -18.08
CA GLN A 62 -0.12 29.63 -18.87
C GLN A 62 -0.61 28.38 -19.63
N LEU A 63 -0.38 27.18 -19.08
CA LEU A 63 -0.71 25.92 -19.74
C LEU A 63 -2.23 25.71 -19.81
N PRO A 64 -2.76 25.20 -20.95
CA PRO A 64 -4.19 25.01 -21.12
C PRO A 64 -4.74 23.94 -20.16
N LYS A 65 -5.85 24.26 -19.49
CA LYS A 65 -6.48 23.47 -18.41
C LYS A 65 -6.76 21.99 -18.76
N LYS A 66 -6.83 21.65 -20.05
CA LYS A 66 -7.13 20.29 -20.54
C LYS A 66 -6.05 19.26 -20.18
N TYR A 67 -4.76 19.66 -20.12
CA TYR A 67 -3.67 18.72 -19.85
C TYR A 67 -3.26 18.65 -18.37
N ILE A 68 -3.69 19.62 -17.56
CA ILE A 68 -3.30 19.69 -16.15
C ILE A 68 -4.15 18.76 -15.29
N LEU A 69 -5.42 18.58 -15.62
CA LEU A 69 -6.31 17.67 -14.90
C LEU A 69 -5.81 16.20 -14.93
N PRO A 70 -5.48 15.61 -16.09
CA PRO A 70 -4.95 14.24 -16.11
C PRO A 70 -3.58 14.13 -15.44
N LEU A 71 -2.74 15.18 -15.52
CA LEU A 71 -1.43 15.19 -14.87
C LEU A 71 -1.55 15.22 -13.33
N GLN A 72 -2.50 15.97 -12.78
CA GLN A 72 -2.77 15.98 -11.34
C GLN A 72 -3.35 14.64 -10.87
N ILE A 73 -4.25 14.02 -11.64
CA ILE A 73 -4.79 12.70 -11.32
C ILE A 73 -3.66 11.65 -11.35
N LEU A 74 -2.77 11.71 -12.34
CA LEU A 74 -1.62 10.82 -12.44
C LEU A 74 -0.65 11.01 -11.28
N ALA A 75 -0.35 12.25 -10.90
CA ALA A 75 0.50 12.53 -9.74
C ALA A 75 -0.11 11.97 -8.44
N ILE A 76 -1.42 12.17 -8.22
CA ILE A 76 -2.12 11.62 -7.05
C ILE A 76 -2.11 10.09 -7.08
N ALA A 77 -2.37 9.48 -8.24
CA ALA A 77 -2.37 8.02 -8.39
C ALA A 77 -0.98 7.42 -8.12
N VAL A 78 0.09 8.04 -8.61
CA VAL A 78 1.47 7.60 -8.34
C VAL A 78 1.80 7.71 -6.85
N ILE A 79 1.46 8.83 -6.22
CA ILE A 79 1.67 9.04 -4.77
C ILE A 79 0.88 8.02 -3.95
N LEU A 80 -0.37 7.77 -4.31
CA LEU A 80 -1.23 6.80 -3.64
C LEU A 80 -0.68 5.38 -3.81
N THR A 81 -0.19 5.03 -4.99
CA THR A 81 0.40 3.70 -5.26
C THR A 81 1.70 3.51 -4.50
N ALA A 82 2.58 4.52 -4.47
CA ALA A 82 3.80 4.51 -3.69
C ALA A 82 3.52 4.42 -2.18
N PHE A 83 2.49 5.11 -1.70
CA PHE A 83 2.04 5.04 -0.30
C PHE A 83 1.59 3.63 0.08
N TRP A 84 0.74 3.00 -0.73
CA TRP A 84 0.31 1.63 -0.50
C TRP A 84 1.50 0.66 -0.55
N LEU A 85 2.45 0.89 -1.45
CA LEU A 85 3.65 0.06 -1.54
C LEU A 85 4.53 0.17 -0.29
N ASP A 86 4.71 1.38 0.24
CA ASP A 86 5.51 1.64 1.45
C ASP A 86 4.81 1.13 2.72
N TYR A 87 3.48 1.24 2.78
CA TYR A 87 2.66 0.65 3.84
C TYR A 87 2.73 -0.89 3.85
N PHE A 88 2.82 -1.52 2.69
CA PHE A 88 3.01 -2.97 2.56
C PHE A 88 4.48 -3.41 2.59
N ALA A 89 5.44 -2.49 2.50
CA ALA A 89 6.86 -2.77 2.59
C ALA A 89 7.30 -2.92 4.06
N ALA A 90 6.83 -3.96 4.73
CA ALA A 90 7.55 -4.47 5.90
C ALA A 90 8.95 -4.96 5.45
N PRO A 91 9.98 -4.93 6.32
CA PRO A 91 11.29 -5.47 5.96
C PRO A 91 11.13 -6.88 5.41
N ALA A 92 11.76 -7.19 4.27
CA ALA A 92 11.60 -8.47 3.54
C ALA A 92 11.85 -9.73 4.41
N GLN A 93 12.57 -9.56 5.53
CA GLN A 93 12.83 -10.57 6.55
C GLN A 93 11.57 -10.96 7.36
N ALA A 94 10.54 -10.12 7.34
CA ALA A 94 9.26 -10.29 8.05
C ALA A 94 8.04 -10.29 7.10
N GLN A 95 8.24 -10.30 5.77
CA GLN A 95 7.13 -10.21 4.80
C GLN A 95 6.50 -11.57 4.46
N PHE A 96 7.19 -12.67 4.75
CA PHE A 96 6.70 -14.01 4.44
C PHE A 96 6.24 -14.70 5.72
N PHE A 97 4.95 -15.06 5.75
CA PHE A 97 4.33 -15.85 6.81
C PHE A 97 4.38 -15.22 8.21
N LYS A 98 4.63 -13.92 8.34
CA LYS A 98 4.73 -13.28 9.67
C LYS A 98 3.36 -13.06 10.29
N LYS A 99 2.39 -12.61 9.50
CA LYS A 99 1.00 -12.46 9.96
C LYS A 99 0.40 -13.81 10.32
N ALA A 100 0.72 -14.84 9.54
CA ALA A 100 0.36 -16.22 9.87
C ALA A 100 1.01 -16.72 11.16
N GLU A 101 2.32 -16.51 11.37
CA GLU A 101 3.02 -16.86 12.61
C GLU A 101 2.39 -16.18 13.83
N ASP A 102 2.07 -14.88 13.72
CA ASP A 102 1.48 -14.09 14.78
C ASP A 102 0.05 -14.60 15.11
N PHE A 103 -0.73 -15.00 14.11
CA PHE A 103 -2.03 -15.65 14.33
C PHE A 103 -1.92 -16.96 15.07
N PHE A 104 -1.09 -17.89 14.60
CA PHE A 104 -0.96 -19.19 15.26
C PHE A 104 -0.41 -19.04 16.67
N THR A 105 0.55 -18.13 16.87
CA THR A 105 1.07 -17.79 18.20
C THR A 105 -0.05 -17.29 19.10
N THR A 106 -0.86 -16.36 18.62
CA THR A 106 -1.94 -15.75 19.39
C THR A 106 -3.08 -16.73 19.67
N SER A 107 -3.48 -17.56 18.70
CA SER A 107 -4.56 -18.53 18.84
C SER A 107 -4.19 -19.72 19.72
N LEU A 108 -2.97 -20.23 19.61
CA LEU A 108 -2.52 -21.40 20.38
C LEU A 108 -2.05 -21.04 21.80
N SER A 109 -1.71 -19.78 22.04
CA SER A 109 -1.39 -19.27 23.39
C SER A 109 -2.63 -18.91 24.22
N GLN A 110 -3.79 -18.72 23.58
CA GLN A 110 -5.04 -18.26 24.23
C GLN A 110 -5.78 -19.31 25.09
N GLY A 111 -5.15 -20.43 25.44
CA GLY A 111 -5.80 -21.47 26.26
C GLY A 111 -4.85 -22.42 26.98
N THR A 112 -3.55 -22.13 27.04
CA THR A 112 -2.54 -23.02 27.61
C THR A 112 -1.71 -22.32 28.69
N THR A 113 -1.54 -22.97 29.84
CA THR A 113 -0.71 -22.50 30.98
C THR A 113 0.79 -22.59 30.70
N ASN A 114 1.20 -23.30 29.63
CA ASN A 114 2.57 -23.44 29.13
C ASN A 114 2.73 -22.76 27.75
N SER A 115 2.52 -21.44 27.69
CA SER A 115 2.61 -20.65 26.46
C SER A 115 4.02 -20.56 25.86
N SER A 116 5.07 -20.78 26.66
CA SER A 116 6.46 -20.69 26.19
C SER A 116 6.87 -21.80 25.21
N GLY A 117 6.38 -23.02 25.43
CA GLY A 117 6.69 -24.18 24.58
C GLY A 117 5.98 -24.13 23.22
N SER A 118 4.70 -23.75 23.21
CA SER A 118 3.91 -23.62 21.99
C SER A 118 4.41 -22.48 21.11
N GLN A 119 4.70 -21.31 21.68
CA GLN A 119 5.24 -20.17 20.94
C GLN A 119 6.60 -20.48 20.31
N THR A 120 7.48 -21.18 21.02
CA THR A 120 8.78 -21.61 20.50
C THR A 120 8.61 -22.60 19.33
N ALA A 121 7.73 -23.58 19.47
CA ALA A 121 7.45 -24.54 18.40
C ALA A 121 6.89 -23.86 17.15
N ILE A 122 5.91 -22.95 17.32
CA ILE A 122 5.31 -22.20 16.21
C ILE A 122 6.38 -21.40 15.48
N SER A 123 7.19 -20.61 16.19
CA SER A 123 8.23 -19.81 15.56
C SER A 123 9.27 -20.68 14.83
N LEU A 124 9.59 -21.86 15.37
CA LEU A 124 10.50 -22.80 14.73
C LEU A 124 9.94 -23.34 13.40
N ILE A 125 8.66 -23.75 13.36
CA ILE A 125 7.99 -24.20 12.13
C ILE A 125 7.99 -23.08 11.08
N PHE A 126 7.64 -21.85 11.47
CA PHE A 126 7.59 -20.72 10.55
C PHE A 126 8.97 -20.32 10.02
N ASN A 127 10.01 -20.43 10.85
CA ASN A 127 11.39 -20.21 10.42
C ASN A 127 11.88 -21.29 9.45
N ILE A 128 11.53 -22.55 9.67
CA ILE A 128 11.82 -23.64 8.71
C ILE A 128 11.08 -23.39 7.39
N LEU A 129 9.82 -22.96 7.44
CA LEU A 129 9.04 -22.66 6.24
C LEU A 129 9.66 -21.51 5.43
N ARG A 130 10.10 -20.42 6.10
CA ARG A 130 10.85 -19.32 5.48
C ARG A 130 12.18 -19.79 4.88
N ALA A 131 12.91 -20.65 5.59
CA ALA A 131 14.20 -21.18 5.11
C ALA A 131 14.03 -22.03 3.84
N ILE A 132 13.03 -22.91 3.80
CA ILE A 132 12.71 -23.73 2.62
C ILE A 132 12.23 -22.85 1.46
N TYR A 133 11.43 -21.82 1.75
CA TYR A 133 10.98 -20.86 0.75
C TYR A 133 12.13 -20.05 0.15
N LEU A 134 13.07 -19.57 0.97
CA LEU A 134 14.28 -18.91 0.48
C LEU A 134 15.16 -19.85 -0.34
N LEU A 135 15.27 -21.11 0.07
CA LEU A 135 15.99 -22.13 -0.71
C LEU A 135 15.33 -22.35 -2.08
N TYR A 136 14.00 -22.41 -2.14
CA TYR A 136 13.26 -22.51 -3.39
C TYR A 136 13.53 -21.32 -4.32
N ILE A 137 13.50 -20.08 -3.80
CA ILE A 137 13.84 -18.89 -4.59
C ILE A 137 15.29 -18.98 -5.09
N ALA A 138 16.23 -19.37 -4.24
CA ALA A 138 17.64 -19.48 -4.61
C ALA A 138 17.85 -20.50 -5.75
N VAL A 139 17.26 -21.69 -5.63
CA VAL A 139 17.39 -22.75 -6.64
C VAL A 139 16.70 -22.35 -7.96
N SER A 140 15.50 -21.77 -7.89
CA SER A 140 14.78 -21.33 -9.08
C SER A 140 15.50 -20.20 -9.82
N LEU A 141 16.15 -19.29 -9.09
CA LEU A 141 16.95 -18.21 -9.67
C LEU A 141 18.15 -18.76 -10.46
N VAL A 142 18.79 -19.84 -10.00
CA VAL A 142 19.85 -20.52 -10.77
C VAL A 142 19.31 -21.03 -12.11
N GLY A 143 18.09 -21.59 -12.11
CA GLY A 143 17.42 -22.03 -13.34
C GLY A 143 17.17 -20.89 -14.33
N VAL A 144 16.71 -19.73 -13.83
CA VAL A 144 16.52 -18.52 -14.65
C VAL A 144 17.84 -18.01 -15.21
N ILE A 145 18.89 -17.90 -14.39
CA ILE A 145 20.21 -17.43 -14.82
C ILE A 145 20.80 -18.36 -15.87
N ASN A 146 20.64 -19.67 -15.71
CA ASN A 146 21.12 -20.65 -16.67
C ASN A 146 20.41 -20.52 -18.03
N ALA A 147 19.09 -20.31 -18.03
CA ALA A 147 18.32 -20.08 -19.25
C ALA A 147 18.77 -18.77 -19.95
N VAL A 148 18.99 -17.70 -19.19
CA VAL A 148 19.54 -16.43 -19.72
C VAL A 148 20.90 -16.65 -20.39
N ARG A 149 21.79 -17.42 -19.76
CA ARG A 149 23.14 -17.68 -20.31
C ARG A 149 23.14 -18.52 -21.58
N LYS A 150 22.09 -19.31 -21.80
CA LYS A 150 21.94 -20.19 -22.96
C LYS A 150 21.09 -19.59 -24.07
N ASP A 151 20.69 -18.32 -23.94
CA ASP A 151 19.72 -17.66 -24.82
C ASP A 151 18.40 -18.45 -24.95
N GLU A 152 18.05 -19.23 -23.92
CA GLU A 152 16.76 -19.92 -23.80
C GLU A 152 15.67 -18.94 -23.32
N ASP A 153 14.40 -19.32 -23.45
CA ASP A 153 13.24 -18.53 -23.01
C ASP A 153 13.17 -18.40 -21.48
N TRP A 154 14.07 -17.61 -20.90
CA TRP A 154 14.21 -17.38 -19.46
C TRP A 154 12.94 -16.82 -18.83
N GLN A 155 12.13 -16.10 -19.60
CA GLN A 155 10.84 -15.58 -19.14
C GLN A 155 9.89 -16.72 -18.76
N THR A 156 9.85 -17.79 -19.55
CA THR A 156 8.98 -18.95 -19.28
C THR A 156 9.44 -19.68 -18.02
N VAL A 157 10.76 -19.79 -17.81
CA VAL A 157 11.36 -20.39 -16.61
C VAL A 157 11.12 -19.53 -15.36
N ALA A 158 11.14 -18.20 -15.50
CA ALA A 158 10.96 -17.27 -14.39
C ALA A 158 9.50 -17.11 -13.93
N ARG A 159 8.51 -17.43 -14.77
CA ARG A 159 7.08 -17.29 -14.43
C ARG A 159 6.69 -18.11 -13.21
N THR A 160 7.13 -19.37 -13.15
CA THR A 160 6.78 -20.29 -12.07
C THR A 160 7.22 -19.79 -10.68
N PRO A 161 8.49 -19.44 -10.43
CA PRO A 161 8.90 -18.93 -9.12
C PRO A 161 8.28 -17.56 -8.80
N LEU A 162 8.09 -16.69 -9.79
CA LEU A 162 7.48 -15.37 -9.60
C LEU A 162 6.02 -15.49 -9.14
N LEU A 163 5.23 -16.39 -9.74
CA LEU A 163 3.86 -16.66 -9.32
C LEU A 163 3.78 -17.18 -7.88
N VAL A 164 4.72 -18.02 -7.46
CA VAL A 164 4.80 -18.52 -6.08
C VAL A 164 5.06 -17.37 -5.11
N VAL A 165 5.99 -16.46 -5.42
CA VAL A 165 6.26 -15.29 -4.58
C VAL A 165 5.01 -14.43 -4.40
N ILE A 166 4.30 -14.14 -5.49
CA ILE A 166 3.05 -13.36 -5.46
C ILE A 166 1.96 -14.08 -4.64
N ALA A 167 1.79 -15.39 -4.83
CA ALA A 167 0.78 -16.15 -4.10
C ALA A 167 1.03 -16.12 -2.59
N VAL A 168 2.30 -16.28 -2.18
CA VAL A 168 2.69 -16.27 -0.75
C VAL A 168 2.53 -14.87 -0.14
N THR A 169 2.86 -13.80 -0.86
CA THR A 169 2.66 -12.43 -0.35
C THR A 169 1.18 -12.08 -0.23
N ILE A 170 0.35 -12.43 -1.22
CA ILE A 170 -1.10 -12.23 -1.15
C ILE A 170 -1.69 -13.03 0.01
N ALA A 171 -1.26 -14.28 0.20
CA ALA A 171 -1.71 -15.11 1.32
C ALA A 171 -1.37 -14.45 2.67
N ASP A 172 -0.15 -13.96 2.88
CA ASP A 172 0.23 -13.33 4.15
C ASP A 172 -0.54 -12.01 4.40
N VAL A 173 -0.80 -11.23 3.36
CA VAL A 173 -1.63 -10.00 3.43
C VAL A 173 -3.09 -10.35 3.72
N LEU A 174 -3.66 -11.35 3.04
CA LEU A 174 -5.02 -11.83 3.29
C LEU A 174 -5.16 -12.36 4.72
N THR A 175 -4.18 -13.11 5.20
CA THR A 175 -4.12 -13.54 6.60
C THR A 175 -4.15 -12.33 7.54
N GLY A 176 -3.36 -11.29 7.27
CA GLY A 176 -3.44 -10.02 8.00
C GLY A 176 -4.84 -9.38 8.02
N PHE A 177 -5.57 -9.42 6.90
CA PHE A 177 -6.94 -8.93 6.84
C PHE A 177 -7.96 -9.81 7.58
N ILE A 178 -7.79 -11.13 7.56
CA ILE A 178 -8.68 -12.09 8.22
C ILE A 178 -8.53 -12.02 9.75
N ILE A 179 -7.30 -11.82 10.24
CA ILE A 179 -7.02 -11.74 11.68
C ILE A 179 -7.56 -10.43 12.26
N GLY A 180 -7.49 -9.35 11.49
CA GLY A 180 -7.80 -8.01 11.98
C GLY A 180 -6.77 -7.52 13.01
N ASP A 181 -6.63 -6.21 13.16
CA ASP A 181 -5.76 -5.64 14.18
C ASP A 181 -6.29 -6.02 15.58
N SER A 182 -5.63 -6.98 16.23
CA SER A 182 -5.99 -7.45 17.57
C SER A 182 -5.36 -6.59 18.66
N SER A 183 -4.64 -5.50 18.33
CA SER A 183 -4.18 -4.54 19.34
C SER A 183 -5.34 -3.67 19.81
N LYS A 184 -5.93 -4.07 20.93
CA LYS A 184 -6.50 -3.12 21.90
C LYS A 184 -5.38 -2.45 22.67
#